data_AF-A0A6G2TTY4-F1
#
_entry.id   AF-A0A6G2TTY4-F1
#
_cell.length_a   1.000
_cell.length_b   1.000
_cell.length_c   1.000
_cell.angle_alpha   90.00
_cell.angle_beta   90.00
_cell.angle_gamma   90.00
#
_symmetry.space_group_name_H-M   'P 1'
#
loop_
_entity.id
_entity.type
_entity.pdbx_description
1 polymer ?
#
loop_
_entity_poly.entity_id
_entity_poly.type
_entity_poly.pdbx_seq_one_letter_code
_entity_poly.pdbx_strand_id
1 'polypeptide(L)' 'APRGGVPAGPLFMGAPTQAPAYAEDGRGLFLIEALTDHVHYRNRTGRRGAVVSFDKILKWREGAALPMAS' A
#
# COMPACT_ATOMS: atom_id res chain seq x y z
N ALA A 1 6.03 38.99 32.27
CA ALA A 1 7.09 38.36 31.46
C ALA A 1 6.46 37.75 30.21
N PRO A 2 6.88 38.12 28.98
CA PRO A 2 6.30 37.54 27.77
C PRO A 2 6.91 36.15 27.48
N ARG A 3 6.05 35.27 26.93
CA ARG A 3 6.26 33.84 26.66
C ARG A 3 7.30 33.63 25.55
N GLY A 4 8.25 32.71 25.78
CA GLY A 4 9.19 32.27 24.75
C GLY A 4 8.50 31.41 23.69
N GLY A 5 8.52 31.86 22.44
CA GLY A 5 8.09 31.09 21.28
C GLY A 5 9.19 30.13 20.83
N VAL A 6 8.83 28.89 20.51
CA VAL A 6 9.72 27.91 19.89
C VAL A 6 9.87 28.28 18.41
N PRO A 7 11.08 28.43 17.85
CA PRO A 7 11.22 28.70 16.42
C PRO A 7 10.84 27.45 15.63
N ALA A 8 9.89 27.61 14.71
CA ALA A 8 9.59 26.61 13.69
C ALA A 8 10.77 26.56 12.71
N GLY A 9 11.70 25.65 12.95
CA GLY A 9 12.71 25.28 11.95
C GLY A 9 12.03 24.71 10.71
N PRO A 10 12.64 24.84 9.52
CA PRO A 10 12.04 24.38 8.27
C PRO A 10 11.78 22.87 8.37
N LEU A 11 10.52 22.48 8.13
CA LEU A 11 10.16 21.10 7.94
C LEU A 11 10.97 20.59 6.74
N PHE A 12 11.92 19.70 6.98
CA PHE A 12 12.59 18.97 5.91
C PHE A 12 11.52 18.17 5.16
N MET A 13 10.98 18.75 4.10
CA MET A 13 10.18 18.04 3.13
C MET A 13 11.17 17.19 2.34
N GLY A 14 11.43 15.97 2.85
CA GLY A 14 12.33 15.03 2.21
C GLY A 14 11.99 14.93 0.73
N ALA A 15 13.00 15.04 -0.13
CA ALA A 15 12.87 14.78 -1.55
C ALA A 15 12.10 13.45 -1.76
N PRO A 16 11.22 13.33 -2.77
CA PRO A 16 10.50 12.09 -2.99
C PRO A 16 11.52 10.97 -3.11
N THR A 17 11.51 10.04 -2.14
CA THR A 17 12.37 8.87 -2.17
C THR A 17 12.05 8.15 -3.48
N GLN A 18 13.02 8.08 -4.38
CA GLN A 18 12.86 7.37 -5.64
C GLN A 18 12.39 5.95 -5.31
N ALA A 19 11.27 5.56 -5.91
CA ALA A 19 10.73 4.24 -5.67
C ALA A 19 11.81 3.20 -6.07
N PRO A 20 11.99 2.13 -5.29
CA PRO A 20 12.96 1.08 -5.62
C PRO A 20 12.76 0.56 -7.04
N ALA A 21 13.80 0.01 -7.69
CA ALA A 21 13.68 -0.50 -9.06
C ALA A 21 12.65 -1.63 -9.23
N TYR A 22 12.28 -2.32 -8.13
CA TYR A 22 11.21 -3.31 -8.09
C TYR A 22 9.82 -2.71 -7.81
N ALA A 23 9.73 -1.42 -7.53
CA ALA A 23 8.46 -0.74 -7.42
C ALA A 23 7.87 -0.67 -8.83
N GLU A 24 6.73 -1.31 -9.03
CA GLU A 24 6.09 -1.44 -10.33
C GLU A 24 5.42 -0.13 -10.78
N ASP A 25 6.11 1.01 -10.72
CA ASP A 25 5.59 2.33 -11.10
C ASP A 25 4.27 2.72 -10.41
N GLY A 26 3.96 2.13 -9.25
CA GLY A 26 2.68 2.31 -8.56
C GLY A 26 1.53 1.43 -9.08
N ARG A 27 1.79 0.49 -10.00
CA ARG A 27 0.78 -0.45 -10.55
C ARG A 27 0.31 -1.51 -9.57
N GLY A 28 1.00 -1.73 -8.45
CA GLY A 28 0.65 -2.79 -7.50
C GLY A 28 -0.82 -2.73 -7.04
N LEU A 29 -1.35 -1.54 -6.75
CA LEU A 29 -2.77 -1.39 -6.38
C LEU A 29 -3.71 -1.67 -7.55
N PHE A 30 -3.36 -1.23 -8.76
CA PHE A 30 -4.11 -1.50 -9.98
C PHE A 30 -4.16 -3.00 -10.30
N LEU A 31 -3.05 -3.72 -10.10
CA LEU A 31 -3.00 -5.16 -10.30
C LEU A 31 -3.88 -5.91 -9.30
N ILE A 32 -3.90 -5.47 -8.02
CA ILE A 32 -4.79 -6.05 -7.02
C ILE A 32 -6.25 -5.86 -7.44
N GLU A 33 -6.64 -4.65 -7.85
CA GLU A 33 -8.00 -4.36 -8.35
C GLU A 33 -8.35 -5.21 -9.57
N ALA A 34 -7.43 -5.35 -10.53
CA ALA A 34 -7.67 -6.08 -11.77
C ALA A 34 -7.82 -7.59 -11.58
N LEU A 35 -7.17 -8.17 -10.55
CA LEU A 35 -7.09 -9.62 -10.36
C LEU A 35 -8.07 -10.15 -9.31
N THR A 36 -8.55 -9.31 -8.40
CA THR A 36 -9.40 -9.72 -7.28
C THR A 36 -10.88 -9.50 -7.59
N ASP A 37 -11.77 -10.18 -6.88
CA ASP A 37 -13.21 -9.97 -7.06
C ASP A 37 -13.69 -8.83 -6.14
N HIS A 38 -13.10 -8.73 -4.95
CA HIS A 38 -13.31 -7.61 -4.04
C HIS A 38 -12.01 -7.15 -3.39
N VAL A 39 -11.92 -5.84 -3.14
CA VAL A 39 -10.80 -5.22 -2.42
C VAL A 39 -11.29 -4.15 -1.44
N HIS A 40 -10.65 -4.09 -0.28
CA HIS A 40 -10.90 -3.13 0.79
C HIS A 40 -9.61 -2.48 1.26
N TYR A 41 -9.58 -1.15 1.18
CA TYR A 41 -8.45 -0.34 1.62
C TYR A 41 -8.75 0.28 3.00
N ARG A 42 -7.86 0.05 3.96
CA ARG A 42 -7.93 0.64 5.30
C ARG A 42 -6.62 1.33 5.63
N ASN A 43 -6.62 2.65 5.54
CA ASN A 43 -5.57 3.49 6.07
C ASN A 43 -6.14 4.28 7.25
N ARG A 44 -5.51 4.19 8.42
CA ARG A 44 -5.96 4.92 9.61
C ARG A 44 -4.92 5.97 9.98
N THR A 45 -5.25 7.24 9.75
CA THR A 45 -4.45 8.38 10.17
C THR A 45 -4.14 8.27 11.68
N GLY A 46 -2.86 8.32 12.05
CA GLY A 46 -2.40 8.20 13.43
C GLY A 46 -2.03 6.78 13.91
N ARG A 47 -2.16 5.75 13.06
CA ARG A 47 -1.54 4.42 13.27
C ARG A 47 -0.52 4.15 12.16
N ARG A 48 0.53 3.38 12.44
CA ARG A 48 1.54 3.04 11.42
C ARG A 48 0.98 2.02 10.43
N GLY A 49 0.99 2.38 9.15
CA GLY A 49 0.78 1.47 8.02
C GLY A 49 -0.61 1.52 7.39
N ALA A 50 -0.74 0.79 6.29
CA ALA A 50 -1.98 0.57 5.55
C ALA A 50 -2.29 -0.94 5.54
N VAL A 51 -3.58 -1.29 5.58
CA VAL A 51 -4.05 -2.65 5.39
C VAL A 51 -4.85 -2.70 4.10
N VAL A 52 -4.52 -3.67 3.25
CA VAL A 52 -5.28 -4.00 2.05
C VAL A 52 -5.80 -5.41 2.23
N SER A 53 -7.11 -5.61 2.12
CA SER A 53 -7.76 -6.91 2.22
C SER A 53 -8.48 -7.19 0.91
N PHE A 54 -8.36 -8.39 0.36
CA PHE A 54 -8.98 -8.76 -0.91
C PHE A 54 -9.35 -10.25 -0.92
N ASP A 55 -10.31 -10.61 -1.77
CA ASP A 55 -10.68 -11.99 -2.03
C ASP A 55 -10.77 -12.30 -3.53
N LYS A 56 -10.59 -13.58 -3.85
CA LYS A 56 -10.68 -14.12 -5.20
C LYS A 56 -11.35 -15.48 -5.15
N ILE A 57 -12.43 -15.61 -5.91
CA ILE A 57 -13.11 -16.87 -6.20
C ILE A 57 -12.31 -17.58 -7.29
N LEU A 58 -11.68 -18.68 -6.90
CA LEU A 58 -11.01 -19.57 -7.85
C LEU A 58 -12.03 -20.54 -8.43
N LYS A 59 -12.14 -20.60 -9.76
CA LYS A 59 -12.91 -21.63 -10.47
C LYS A 59 -11.96 -22.73 -10.88
N TRP A 60 -12.21 -23.95 -10.41
CA TRP A 60 -11.47 -25.11 -10.90
C TRP A 60 -11.74 -25.30 -12.39
N ARG A 61 -10.67 -25.53 -13.15
CA ARG A 61 -10.70 -25.88 -14.57
C ARG A 61 -9.75 -27.04 -14.77
N GLU A 62 -10.09 -27.97 -15.65
CA GLU A 62 -9.16 -29.02 -16.07
C GLU A 62 -7.90 -28.36 -16.65
N GLY A 63 -6.73 -28.65 -16.05
CA GLY A 63 -5.45 -28.01 -16.40
C GLY A 63 -5.14 -26.67 -15.70
N ALA A 64 -5.97 -26.19 -14.77
CA ALA A 64 -5.60 -25.03 -13.96
C ALA A 64 -4.46 -25.37 -12.99
N ALA A 65 -3.39 -24.58 -13.01
CA ALA A 65 -2.35 -24.65 -11.99
C ALA A 65 -2.94 -24.24 -10.64
N LEU A 66 -3.22 -25.23 -9.78
CA LEU A 66 -3.51 -24.97 -8.38
C LEU A 66 -2.19 -24.59 -7.70
N PRO A 67 -2.11 -23.47 -6.96
CA PRO A 67 -0.90 -23.13 -6.22
C PRO A 67 -0.65 -24.23 -5.20
N MET A 68 0.56 -24.81 -5.22
CA MET A 68 0.98 -25.72 -4.17
C MET A 68 1.06 -24.94 -2.86
N ALA A 69 0.32 -25.39 -1.85
CA ALA A 69 0.55 -24.95 -0.48
C ALA A 69 1.87 -25.56 0.00
N SER A 70 2.91 -24.71 0.08
CA SER A 70 4.19 -24.99 0.75
C SER A 70 4.08 -24.74 2.25
#